data_AF-A0A8C3XQM0-F1
#
_entry.id   AF-A0A8C3XQM0-F1
#
_cell.length_a   1.000
_cell.length_b   1.000
_cell.length_c   1.000
_cell.angle_alpha   90.00
_cell.angle_beta   90.00
_cell.angle_gamma   90.00
#
_symmetry.space_group_name_H-M   'P 1'
#
loop_
_entity.id
_entity.type
_entity.pdbx_description
1 polymer ?
#
loop_
_entity_poly.entity_id
_entity_poly.type
_entity_poly.pdbx_seq_one_letter_code
_entity_poly.pdbx_strand_id
1 'polypeptide(L)'
;MVHLTPEEKSAVTALWGKVNVDEVGGEALGRLLVVYPWTQRFFESFGDLSTPDAVMGNPKVKAHGKKVLGAFSDGLAHLDNLKGTFATLSELHCDKLHVDPENFR
;
A
#
# COMPACT_ATOMS: atom_id res chain seq x y z
N MET A 1 -5.92 -21.66 -1.61
CA MET A 1 -5.29 -20.66 -2.51
C MET A 1 -6.41 -20.08 -3.34
N VAL A 2 -6.44 -18.78 -3.58
CA VAL A 2 -7.49 -18.19 -4.42
C VAL A 2 -7.20 -18.58 -5.87
N HIS A 3 -8.21 -18.99 -6.61
CA HIS A 3 -8.12 -19.25 -8.03
C HIS A 3 -8.83 -18.12 -8.77
N LEU A 4 -8.08 -17.36 -9.55
CA LEU A 4 -8.64 -16.34 -10.44
C LEU A 4 -8.83 -16.93 -11.83
N THR A 5 -9.98 -16.64 -12.44
CA THR A 5 -10.22 -16.98 -13.85
C THR A 5 -9.30 -16.17 -14.77
N PRO A 6 -9.07 -16.62 -16.02
CA PRO A 6 -8.35 -15.82 -17.00
C PRO A 6 -8.95 -14.43 -17.20
N GLU A 7 -10.28 -14.32 -17.17
CA GLU A 7 -11.02 -13.07 -17.30
C GLU A 7 -10.76 -12.13 -16.11
N GLU A 8 -10.75 -12.66 -14.89
CA GLU A 8 -10.44 -11.89 -13.68
C GLU A 8 -8.99 -11.38 -13.70
N LYS A 9 -8.03 -12.24 -14.05
CA LYS A 9 -6.60 -11.86 -14.19
C LYS A 9 -6.42 -10.76 -15.24
N SER A 10 -7.11 -10.89 -16.37
CA SER A 10 -7.09 -9.89 -17.44
C SER A 10 -7.69 -8.57 -16.98
N ALA A 11 -8.84 -8.60 -16.31
CA ALA A 11 -9.51 -7.40 -15.80
C ALA A 11 -8.66 -6.62 -14.81
N VAL A 12 -8.06 -7.29 -13.81
CA VAL A 12 -7.21 -6.61 -12.81
C VAL A 12 -5.94 -6.05 -13.43
N THR A 13 -5.32 -6.78 -14.37
CA THR A 13 -4.09 -6.33 -15.06
C THR A 13 -4.39 -5.14 -15.98
N ALA A 14 -5.51 -5.18 -16.71
CA ALA A 14 -5.93 -4.10 -17.59
C ALA A 14 -6.30 -2.83 -16.82
N LEU A 15 -6.89 -2.96 -15.63
CA LEU A 15 -7.10 -1.83 -14.73
C LEU A 15 -5.75 -1.28 -14.24
N TRP A 16 -4.86 -2.15 -13.77
CA TRP A 16 -3.56 -1.75 -13.24
C TRP A 16 -2.70 -1.02 -14.27
N GLY A 17 -2.77 -1.40 -15.54
CA GLY A 17 -2.06 -0.72 -16.63
C GLY A 17 -2.45 0.75 -16.82
N LYS A 18 -3.55 1.22 -16.20
CA LYS A 18 -4.00 2.62 -16.21
C LYS A 18 -3.61 3.38 -14.95
N VAL A 19 -3.08 2.70 -13.94
CA VAL A 19 -2.75 3.29 -12.64
C VAL A 19 -1.43 4.04 -12.73
N ASN A 20 -1.45 5.33 -12.39
CA ASN A 20 -0.22 6.08 -12.12
C ASN A 20 0.24 5.79 -10.69
N VAL A 21 1.21 4.88 -10.54
CA VAL A 21 1.68 4.39 -9.23
C VAL A 21 2.17 5.52 -8.32
N ASP A 22 2.81 6.54 -8.89
CA ASP A 22 3.39 7.65 -8.12
C ASP A 22 2.30 8.54 -7.52
N GLU A 23 1.29 8.86 -8.34
CA GLU A 23 0.17 9.70 -7.96
C GLU A 23 -0.79 8.97 -7.03
N VAL A 24 -1.30 7.82 -7.46
CA VAL A 24 -2.29 7.04 -6.70
C VAL A 24 -1.69 6.50 -5.41
N GLY A 25 -0.41 6.14 -5.41
CA GLY A 25 0.27 5.67 -4.20
C GLY A 25 0.37 6.76 -3.13
N GLY A 26 0.80 7.96 -3.52
CA GLY A 26 0.85 9.10 -2.61
C GLY A 26 -0.53 9.49 -2.08
N GLU A 27 -1.55 9.50 -2.94
CA GLU A 27 -2.92 9.78 -2.53
C GLU A 27 -3.48 8.73 -1.57
N ALA A 28 -3.28 7.44 -1.85
CA ALA A 28 -3.80 6.36 -1.02
C ALA A 28 -3.22 6.41 0.40
N LEU A 29 -1.90 6.54 0.53
CA LEU A 29 -1.27 6.65 1.85
C LEU A 29 -1.63 7.96 2.55
N GLY A 30 -1.69 9.08 1.82
CA GLY A 30 -2.13 10.35 2.39
C GLY A 30 -3.54 10.26 2.97
N ARG A 31 -4.48 9.67 2.22
CA ARG A 31 -5.87 9.45 2.68
C ARG A 31 -5.94 8.52 3.89
N LEU A 32 -5.14 7.44 3.94
CA LEU A 32 -5.04 6.57 5.11
C LEU A 32 -4.70 7.37 6.37
N LEU A 33 -3.64 8.18 6.29
CA LEU A 33 -3.15 8.97 7.42
C LEU A 33 -4.10 10.10 7.84
N VAL A 34 -4.94 10.60 6.93
CA VAL A 34 -5.94 11.64 7.24
C VAL A 34 -7.23 11.04 7.81
N VAL A 35 -7.78 10.01 7.17
CA VAL A 35 -9.08 9.42 7.54
C VAL A 35 -8.96 8.53 8.78
N TYR A 36 -7.81 7.88 8.94
CA TYR A 36 -7.51 6.95 10.03
C TYR A 36 -6.27 7.43 10.79
N PRO A 37 -6.35 8.54 11.54
CA PRO A 37 -5.18 9.23 12.10
C PRO A 37 -4.37 8.39 13.09
N TRP A 38 -4.95 7.35 13.70
CA TRP A 38 -4.20 6.42 14.54
C TRP A 38 -3.09 5.68 13.78
N THR A 39 -3.18 5.58 12.46
CA THR A 39 -2.15 4.95 11.62
C THR A 39 -0.87 5.79 11.54
N GLN A 40 -0.93 7.10 11.85
CA GLN A 40 0.24 7.98 11.86
C GLN A 40 1.32 7.53 12.84
N ARG A 41 0.98 6.76 13.89
CA ARG A 41 1.94 6.21 14.86
C ARG A 41 3.05 5.37 14.21
N PHE A 42 2.81 4.79 13.03
CA PHE A 42 3.80 3.99 12.32
C PHE A 42 4.77 4.85 11.48
N PHE A 43 4.53 6.15 11.39
CA PHE A 43 5.19 7.07 10.47
C PHE A 43 5.81 8.30 11.17
N GLU A 44 6.12 8.21 12.46
CA GLU A 44 6.70 9.33 13.24
C GLU A 44 7.96 9.94 12.59
N SER A 45 8.77 9.11 11.92
CA SER A 45 9.97 9.56 11.20
C SER A 45 9.69 10.39 9.93
N PHE A 46 8.42 10.54 9.54
CA PHE A 46 8.03 11.26 8.33
C PHE A 46 7.94 12.77 8.53
N GLY A 47 8.07 13.24 9.77
CA GLY A 47 8.03 14.66 10.11
C GLY A 47 6.60 15.13 10.35
N ASP A 48 6.26 16.32 9.85
CA ASP A 48 4.95 16.91 10.09
C ASP A 48 3.83 16.14 9.36
N LEU A 49 2.86 15.67 10.15
CA LEU A 49 1.63 14.99 9.74
C LEU A 49 0.40 15.59 10.47
N SER A 50 0.53 16.78 11.06
CA SER A 50 -0.46 17.33 12.00
C SER A 50 -1.75 17.83 11.35
N THR A 51 -1.74 18.05 10.04
CA THR A 51 -2.90 18.52 9.26
C THR A 51 -3.03 17.75 7.94
N PRO A 52 -4.23 17.71 7.32
CA PRO A 52 -4.39 17.10 6.01
C PRO A 52 -3.43 17.66 4.95
N ASP A 53 -3.22 18.98 4.91
CA ASP A 53 -2.30 19.60 3.96
C ASP A 53 -0.84 19.20 4.22
N ALA A 54 -0.43 19.12 5.51
CA ALA A 54 0.89 18.63 5.88
C ALA A 54 1.09 17.19 5.41
N VAL A 55 0.11 16.30 5.65
CA VAL A 55 0.14 14.89 5.22
C VAL A 55 0.20 14.76 3.70
N MET A 56 -0.72 15.42 2.98
CA MET A 56 -0.84 15.32 1.52
C MET A 56 0.32 16.00 0.80
N GLY A 57 0.94 17.00 1.41
CA GLY A 57 2.16 17.67 0.94
C GLY A 57 3.46 16.92 1.26
N ASN A 58 3.44 15.97 2.20
CA ASN A 58 4.66 15.37 2.74
C ASN A 58 5.39 14.49 1.70
N PRO A 59 6.66 14.79 1.36
CA PRO A 59 7.40 14.04 0.34
C PRO A 59 7.69 12.59 0.76
N LYS A 60 7.84 12.31 2.06
CA LYS A 60 8.06 10.94 2.56
C LYS A 60 6.78 10.11 2.49
N VAL A 61 5.60 10.73 2.72
CA VAL A 61 4.30 10.07 2.50
C VAL A 61 4.16 9.70 1.02
N LYS A 62 4.41 10.62 0.10
CA LYS A 62 4.34 10.33 -1.35
C LYS A 62 5.31 9.21 -1.76
N ALA A 63 6.55 9.27 -1.31
CA ALA A 63 7.56 8.26 -1.62
C ALA A 63 7.20 6.88 -1.05
N HIS A 64 6.67 6.83 0.18
CA HIS A 64 6.25 5.56 0.78
C HIS A 64 4.98 5.01 0.13
N GLY A 65 4.02 5.87 -0.20
CA GLY A 65 2.81 5.48 -0.93
C GLY A 65 3.11 4.84 -2.28
N LYS A 66 4.07 5.41 -3.03
CA LYS A 66 4.63 4.78 -4.24
C LYS A 66 5.20 3.39 -3.95
N LYS A 67 5.97 3.24 -2.87
CA LYS A 67 6.54 1.92 -2.48
C LYS A 67 5.46 0.90 -2.17
N VAL A 68 4.38 1.31 -1.49
CA VAL A 68 3.23 0.45 -1.20
C VAL A 68 2.59 -0.05 -2.50
N LEU A 69 2.22 0.84 -3.43
CA LEU A 69 1.65 0.38 -4.72
C LEU A 69 2.65 -0.34 -5.62
N GLY A 70 3.95 -0.10 -5.46
CA GLY A 70 4.99 -0.93 -6.07
C GLY A 70 4.83 -2.41 -5.66
N ALA A 71 4.61 -2.69 -4.38
CA ALA A 71 4.38 -4.06 -3.91
C ALA A 71 3.08 -4.68 -4.47
N PHE A 72 2.04 -3.87 -4.73
CA PHE A 72 0.84 -4.35 -5.44
C PHE A 72 1.16 -4.76 -6.88
N SER A 73 2.05 -4.03 -7.58
CA SER A 73 2.53 -4.42 -8.91
C SER A 73 3.22 -5.78 -8.87
N ASP A 74 4.06 -6.03 -7.86
CA ASP A 74 4.71 -7.33 -7.67
C ASP A 74 3.67 -8.45 -7.44
N GLY A 75 2.62 -8.18 -6.67
CA GLY A 75 1.50 -9.11 -6.48
C GLY A 75 0.77 -9.43 -7.79
N LEU A 76 0.52 -8.43 -8.63
CA LEU A 76 -0.12 -8.61 -9.95
C LEU A 76 0.74 -9.42 -10.92
N ALA A 77 2.08 -9.33 -10.82
CA ALA A 77 2.98 -10.20 -11.57
C ALA A 77 2.96 -11.67 -11.09
N HIS A 78 2.42 -11.93 -9.89
CA HIS A 78 2.41 -13.24 -9.24
C HIS A 78 1.02 -13.60 -8.67
N LEU A 79 -0.05 -13.35 -9.44
CA LEU A 79 -1.43 -13.58 -9.01
C LEU A 79 -1.72 -15.02 -8.54
N ASP A 80 -0.99 -15.99 -9.08
CA ASP A 80 -1.09 -17.40 -8.67
C ASP A 80 -0.26 -17.74 -7.43
N ASN A 81 0.50 -16.79 -6.86
CA ASN A 81 1.33 -17.00 -5.67
C ASN A 81 1.45 -15.76 -4.78
N LEU A 82 0.33 -15.10 -4.47
CA LEU A 82 0.31 -13.91 -3.61
C LEU A 82 0.88 -14.18 -2.21
N LYS A 83 0.55 -15.35 -1.62
CA LYS A 83 1.05 -15.73 -0.29
C LYS A 83 2.58 -15.82 -0.25
N GLY A 84 3.20 -16.45 -1.26
CA GLY A 84 4.64 -16.53 -1.35
C GLY A 84 5.28 -15.16 -1.63
N THR A 85 4.68 -14.39 -2.53
CA THR A 85 5.16 -13.06 -2.92
C THR A 85 5.20 -12.09 -1.74
N PHE A 86 4.20 -12.13 -0.86
CA PHE A 86 4.10 -11.23 0.29
C PHE A 86 4.65 -11.79 1.60
N ALA A 87 5.25 -12.99 1.63
CA ALA A 87 5.69 -13.62 2.86
C ALA A 87 6.65 -12.74 3.69
N THR A 88 7.69 -12.18 3.06
CA THR A 88 8.64 -11.29 3.74
C THR A 88 8.01 -9.97 4.20
N LEU A 89 7.05 -9.43 3.43
CA LEU A 89 6.31 -8.24 3.85
C LEU A 89 5.38 -8.56 5.02
N SER A 90 4.75 -9.73 5.03
CA SER A 90 3.92 -10.22 6.13
C SER A 90 4.73 -10.27 7.44
N GLU A 91 5.90 -10.92 7.42
CA GLU A 91 6.81 -10.97 8.58
C GLU A 91 7.26 -9.58 9.02
N LEU A 92 7.62 -8.70 8.08
CA LEU A 92 8.00 -7.32 8.41
C LEU A 92 6.88 -6.59 9.15
N HIS A 93 5.65 -6.61 8.61
CA HIS A 93 4.56 -5.84 9.20
C HIS A 93 4.03 -6.45 10.50
N CYS A 94 4.06 -7.78 10.63
CA CYS A 94 3.65 -8.49 11.83
C CYS A 94 4.71 -8.40 12.93
N ASP A 95 5.91 -8.94 12.68
CA ASP A 95 6.87 -9.25 13.75
C ASP A 95 7.78 -8.07 14.10
N LYS A 96 7.96 -7.13 13.16
CA LYS A 96 8.83 -5.96 13.39
C LYS A 96 8.01 -4.69 13.62
N LEU A 97 7.05 -4.43 12.74
CA LEU A 97 6.25 -3.20 12.81
C LEU A 97 5.02 -3.33 13.71
N HIS A 98 4.61 -4.56 14.06
CA HIS A 98 3.45 -4.84 14.92
C HIS A 98 2.18 -4.11 14.45
N VAL A 99 1.96 -4.08 13.13
CA VAL A 99 0.78 -3.47 12.53
C VAL A 99 -0.40 -4.40 12.74
N ASP A 100 -1.45 -3.89 13.39
CA ASP A 100 -2.71 -4.63 13.53
C ASP A 100 -3.26 -4.97 12.13
N PRO A 101 -3.57 -6.24 11.83
CA PRO A 101 -4.07 -6.65 10.52
C PRO A 101 -5.30 -5.89 10.01
N GLU A 102 -6.10 -5.32 10.90
CA GLU A 102 -7.26 -4.50 10.53
C GLU A 102 -6.85 -3.26 9.71
N ASN A 103 -5.61 -2.76 9.85
CA ASN A 103 -5.12 -1.62 9.07
C ASN A 103 -4.80 -1.96 7.60
N PHE A 104 -4.86 -3.24 7.20
CA PHE A 104 -4.73 -3.65 5.80
C PHE A 104 -6.07 -3.67 5.04
N ARG A 105 -7.20 -3.63 5.76
CA ARG A 105 -8.55 -3.75 5.20
C ARG A 105 -9.07 -2.41 4.70
#